data_AF-A0AAU1XMD3-F1
#
_entry.id   AF-A0AAU1XMD3-F1
#
_cell.length_a   1.000
_cell.length_b   1.000
_cell.length_c   1.000
_cell.angle_alpha   90.00
_cell.angle_beta   90.00
_cell.angle_gamma   90.00
#
_symmetry.space_group_name_H-M   'P 1'
#
loop_
_entity.id
_entity.type
_entity.pdbx_description
1 polymer ?
#
loop_
_entity_poly.entity_id
_entity_poly.type
_entity_poly.pdbx_seq_one_letter_code
_entity_poly.pdbx_strand_id
1 'polypeptide(L)'
;MTNLTAQSSSLLQALMATLLEPRPAPHPRHQALLDARERQLEVEAELSVWAGRPQPTTAAAQDQELDDLSNLLVEHAKAGQQVSHLLSADSCCPPCTDSEQLPTTLGHPAENTVSAFAAPCILAACLDAFARYGSPDALSSAALVAELRTLPGFAEGRWTYADLTQTRLAALLRPYEVASRDVTHGDGRRRKSYRRSALLAAIPADCDCRPS
;
A
#
# COMPACT_ATOMS: atom_id res chain seq x y z
N MET A 1 26.52 -2.38 -53.97
CA MET A 1 25.49 -1.61 -53.23
C MET A 1 24.15 -2.38 -53.29
N THR A 2 24.01 -3.48 -52.55
CA THR A 2 22.81 -4.38 -52.64
C THR A 2 22.32 -4.94 -51.30
N ASN A 3 22.88 -4.53 -50.16
CA ASN A 3 22.51 -5.10 -48.84
C ASN A 3 21.33 -4.39 -48.14
N LEU A 4 20.91 -3.19 -48.58
CA LEU A 4 19.89 -2.42 -47.86
C LEU A 4 18.44 -2.92 -48.11
N THR A 5 18.14 -3.41 -49.33
CA THR A 5 16.78 -3.84 -49.71
C THR A 5 16.41 -5.22 -49.18
N ALA A 6 17.40 -6.09 -48.95
CA ALA A 6 17.17 -7.40 -48.33
C ALA A 6 16.90 -7.29 -46.82
N GLN A 7 17.61 -6.38 -46.13
CA GLN A 7 17.42 -6.14 -44.69
C GLN A 7 16.06 -5.51 -44.38
N SER A 8 15.60 -4.53 -45.17
CA SER A 8 14.28 -3.91 -44.99
C SER A 8 13.13 -4.91 -45.17
N SER A 9 13.27 -5.84 -46.12
CA SER A 9 12.29 -6.90 -46.36
C SER A 9 12.20 -7.87 -45.16
N SER A 10 13.34 -8.26 -44.60
CA SER A 10 13.36 -9.15 -43.42
C SER A 10 12.77 -8.50 -42.15
N LEU A 11 12.98 -7.20 -41.99
CA LEU A 11 12.47 -6.44 -40.83
C LEU A 11 10.96 -6.27 -40.92
N LEU A 12 10.43 -5.93 -42.10
CA LEU A 12 8.99 -5.87 -42.36
C LEU A 12 8.32 -7.23 -42.18
N GLN A 13 8.98 -8.31 -42.59
CA GLN A 13 8.44 -9.66 -42.48
C GLN A 13 8.43 -10.15 -41.02
N ALA A 14 9.44 -9.79 -40.22
CA ALA A 14 9.46 -10.03 -38.78
C ALA A 14 8.42 -9.18 -38.03
N LEU A 15 8.21 -7.92 -38.44
CA LEU A 15 7.16 -7.04 -37.90
C LEU A 15 5.76 -7.56 -38.23
N MET A 16 5.54 -8.02 -39.46
CA MET A 16 4.27 -8.64 -39.82
C MET A 16 4.03 -9.94 -39.04
N ALA A 17 5.05 -10.79 -38.88
CA ALA A 17 4.92 -12.00 -38.08
C ALA A 17 4.55 -11.69 -36.62
N THR A 18 5.22 -10.70 -36.00
CA THR A 18 4.91 -10.28 -34.62
C THR A 18 3.56 -9.60 -34.45
N LEU A 19 3.05 -8.91 -35.47
CA LEU A 19 1.72 -8.31 -35.45
C LEU A 19 0.59 -9.33 -35.72
N LEU A 20 0.89 -10.42 -36.43
CA LEU A 20 -0.05 -11.50 -36.72
C LEU A 20 -0.05 -12.61 -35.65
N GLU A 21 0.98 -12.67 -34.81
CA GLU A 21 1.00 -13.53 -33.63
C GLU A 21 -0.18 -13.16 -32.70
N PRO A 22 -0.94 -14.15 -32.21
CA PRO A 22 -2.01 -13.92 -31.25
C PRO A 22 -1.43 -13.18 -30.04
N ARG A 23 -1.93 -11.97 -29.80
CA ARG A 23 -1.49 -11.17 -28.64
C ARG A 23 -1.71 -12.03 -27.40
N PRO A 24 -0.66 -12.29 -26.58
CA PRO A 24 -0.84 -13.03 -25.35
C PRO A 24 -1.92 -12.34 -24.52
N ALA A 25 -2.82 -13.14 -23.96
CA ALA A 25 -3.88 -12.61 -23.11
C ALA A 25 -3.24 -11.74 -22.00
N PRO A 26 -3.83 -10.58 -21.68
CA PRO A 26 -3.29 -9.71 -20.64
C PRO A 26 -3.16 -10.49 -19.34
N HIS A 27 -2.06 -10.28 -18.62
CA HIS A 27 -1.82 -10.95 -17.36
C HIS A 27 -3.02 -10.69 -16.43
N PRO A 28 -3.63 -11.73 -15.82
CA PRO A 28 -4.89 -11.60 -15.10
C PRO A 28 -4.83 -10.57 -13.96
N ARG A 29 -3.66 -10.40 -13.34
CA ARG A 29 -3.44 -9.36 -12.33
C ARG A 29 -3.48 -7.95 -12.90
N HIS A 30 -2.88 -7.73 -14.08
CA HIS A 30 -2.92 -6.41 -14.72
C HIS A 30 -4.36 -6.07 -15.14
N GLN A 31 -5.09 -7.06 -15.66
CA GLN A 31 -6.51 -6.89 -15.95
C GLN A 31 -7.29 -6.53 -14.69
N ALA A 32 -7.14 -7.29 -13.61
CA ALA A 32 -7.82 -7.03 -12.34
C ALA A 32 -7.49 -5.65 -11.74
N LEU A 33 -6.27 -5.14 -11.95
CA LEU A 33 -5.86 -3.82 -11.50
C LEU A 33 -6.53 -2.71 -12.33
N LEU A 34 -6.61 -2.89 -13.65
CA LEU A 34 -7.32 -1.95 -14.52
C LEU A 34 -8.82 -1.92 -14.19
N ASP A 35 -9.44 -3.09 -14.03
CA ASP A 35 -10.85 -3.22 -13.66
C ASP A 35 -11.13 -2.58 -12.29
N ALA A 36 -10.24 -2.79 -11.30
CA ALA A 36 -10.38 -2.17 -9.98
C ALA A 36 -10.23 -0.65 -10.03
N ARG A 37 -9.32 -0.13 -10.87
CA ARG A 37 -9.14 1.32 -11.04
C ARG A 37 -10.32 1.95 -11.77
N GLU A 38 -10.85 1.29 -12.79
CA GLU A 38 -12.06 1.72 -13.49
C GLU A 38 -13.23 1.82 -12.52
N ARG A 39 -13.45 0.79 -11.70
CA ARG A 39 -14.50 0.81 -10.68
C ARG A 39 -14.32 1.93 -9.65
N GLN A 40 -13.09 2.25 -9.26
CA GLN A 40 -12.84 3.39 -8.37
C GLN A 40 -13.24 4.72 -9.02
N LEU A 41 -12.92 4.91 -10.30
CA LEU A 41 -13.29 6.12 -11.04
C LEU A 41 -14.81 6.26 -11.21
N GLU A 42 -15.54 5.16 -11.42
CA GLU A 42 -17.00 5.17 -11.47
C GLU A 42 -17.61 5.70 -10.17
N VAL A 43 -17.16 5.17 -9.03
CA VAL A 43 -17.67 5.59 -7.72
C VAL A 43 -17.26 7.04 -7.38
N GLU A 44 -16.06 7.46 -7.75
CA GLU A 44 -15.62 8.86 -7.64
C GLU A 44 -16.51 9.80 -8.48
N ALA A 45 -16.91 9.37 -9.69
CA ALA A 45 -17.83 10.13 -10.53
C ALA A 45 -19.23 10.22 -9.92
N GLU A 46 -19.74 9.13 -9.35
CA GLU A 46 -21.03 9.12 -8.63
C GLU A 46 -21.01 10.06 -7.41
N LEU A 47 -19.92 10.08 -6.64
CA LEU A 47 -19.73 11.01 -5.51
C LEU A 47 -19.71 12.47 -5.98
N SER A 48 -19.03 12.74 -7.09
CA SER A 48 -19.00 14.09 -7.70
C SER A 48 -20.40 14.54 -8.13
N VAL A 49 -21.18 13.65 -8.76
CA VAL A 49 -22.57 13.91 -9.12
C VAL A 49 -23.43 14.12 -7.87
N TRP A 50 -23.20 13.34 -6.81
CA TRP A 50 -23.90 13.48 -5.54
C TRP A 50 -23.67 14.85 -4.90
N ALA A 51 -22.42 15.35 -4.91
CA ALA A 51 -22.07 16.65 -4.34
C ALA A 51 -22.74 17.84 -5.03
N GLY A 52 -23.16 17.67 -6.30
CA GLY A 52 -23.88 18.68 -7.07
C GLY A 52 -25.41 18.65 -6.91
N ARG A 53 -25.96 17.73 -6.11
CA ARG A 53 -27.42 17.59 -5.97
C ARG A 53 -28.03 18.74 -5.16
N PRO A 54 -29.29 19.12 -5.46
CA PRO A 54 -30.03 20.07 -4.64
C PRO A 54 -30.28 19.49 -3.25
N GLN A 55 -30.34 20.37 -2.24
CA GLN A 55 -30.61 19.93 -0.86
C GLN A 55 -32.03 19.37 -0.69
N PRO A 56 -32.19 18.35 0.16
CA PRO A 56 -33.48 17.77 0.45
C PRO A 56 -34.34 18.78 1.22
N THR A 57 -35.60 18.89 0.82
CA THR A 57 -36.56 19.84 1.41
C THR A 57 -37.39 19.24 2.55
N THR A 58 -37.28 17.93 2.78
CA THR A 58 -38.03 17.21 3.82
C THR A 58 -37.10 16.34 4.65
N ALA A 59 -37.45 16.12 5.92
CA ALA A 59 -36.64 15.29 6.83
C ALA A 59 -36.52 13.84 6.32
N ALA A 60 -37.60 13.25 5.79
CA ALA A 60 -37.55 11.89 5.24
C ALA A 60 -36.64 11.77 4.01
N ALA A 61 -36.61 12.79 3.13
CA ALA A 61 -35.66 12.81 2.01
C ALA A 61 -34.22 13.01 2.49
N GLN A 62 -34.02 13.77 3.56
CA GLN A 62 -32.70 13.97 4.15
C GLN A 62 -32.13 12.69 4.77
N ASP A 63 -32.95 11.94 5.50
CA ASP A 63 -32.52 10.66 6.10
C ASP A 63 -32.15 9.64 4.99
N GLN A 64 -32.96 9.54 3.93
CA GLN A 64 -32.67 8.68 2.79
C GLN A 64 -31.37 9.08 2.06
N GLU A 65 -31.16 10.38 1.87
CA GLU A 65 -29.92 10.87 1.24
C GLU A 65 -28.69 10.59 2.10
N LEU A 66 -28.81 10.63 3.42
CA LEU A 66 -27.71 10.28 4.33
C LEU A 66 -27.35 8.80 4.22
N ASP A 67 -28.36 7.92 4.15
CA ASP A 67 -28.14 6.48 3.97
C ASP A 67 -27.49 6.18 2.61
N ASP A 68 -27.99 6.80 1.55
CA ASP A 68 -27.44 6.65 0.20
C ASP A 68 -25.99 7.17 0.10
N LEU A 69 -25.70 8.33 0.71
CA LEU A 69 -24.35 8.88 0.80
C LEU A 69 -23.42 7.97 1.62
N SER A 70 -23.91 7.41 2.73
CA SER A 70 -23.15 6.47 3.55
C SER A 70 -22.76 5.23 2.76
N ASN A 71 -23.71 4.65 2.02
CA ASN A 71 -23.46 3.50 1.15
C ASN A 71 -22.43 3.83 0.06
N LEU A 72 -22.55 5.00 -0.56
CA LEU A 72 -21.64 5.43 -1.62
C LEU A 72 -20.20 5.65 -1.10
N LEU A 73 -20.05 6.22 0.10
CA LEU A 73 -18.75 6.36 0.76
C LEU A 73 -18.12 5.01 1.12
N VAL A 74 -18.94 4.04 1.53
CA VAL A 74 -18.49 2.66 1.79
C VAL A 74 -17.99 2.01 0.50
N GLU A 75 -18.71 2.15 -0.60
CA GLU A 75 -18.27 1.63 -1.90
C GLU A 75 -16.99 2.29 -2.40
N HIS A 76 -16.84 3.61 -2.20
CA HIS A 76 -15.61 4.33 -2.53
C HIS A 76 -14.41 3.79 -1.73
N ALA A 77 -14.60 3.58 -0.43
CA ALA A 77 -13.56 3.01 0.44
C ALA A 77 -13.15 1.59 0.01
N LYS A 78 -14.12 0.74 -0.36
CA LYS A 78 -13.85 -0.61 -0.86
C LYS A 78 -13.09 -0.60 -2.19
N ALA A 79 -13.49 0.25 -3.13
CA ALA A 79 -12.81 0.37 -4.42
C ALA A 79 -11.34 0.81 -4.25
N GLY A 80 -11.09 1.81 -3.38
CA GLY A 80 -9.73 2.23 -3.04
C GLY A 80 -8.91 1.14 -2.34
N GLN A 81 -9.52 0.39 -1.41
CA GLN A 81 -8.87 -0.73 -0.74
C GLN A 81 -8.47 -1.83 -1.73
N GLN A 82 -9.33 -2.15 -2.70
CA GLN A 82 -9.06 -3.16 -3.72
C GLN A 82 -7.86 -2.79 -4.58
N VAL A 83 -7.76 -1.53 -5.01
CA VAL A 83 -6.60 -1.03 -5.77
C VAL A 83 -5.32 -1.09 -4.92
N SER A 84 -5.38 -0.62 -3.66
CA SER A 84 -4.25 -0.68 -2.73
C SER A 84 -3.76 -2.11 -2.48
N HIS A 85 -4.69 -3.06 -2.33
CA HIS A 85 -4.38 -4.47 -2.16
C HIS A 85 -3.69 -5.07 -3.40
N LEU A 86 -4.22 -4.79 -4.59
CA LEU A 86 -3.65 -5.29 -5.85
C LEU A 86 -2.28 -4.68 -6.17
N LEU A 87 -2.00 -3.46 -5.71
CA LEU A 87 -0.69 -2.83 -5.80
C LEU A 87 0.31 -3.40 -4.79
N SER A 88 -0.15 -3.77 -3.60
CA SER A 88 0.71 -4.25 -2.49
C SER A 88 1.10 -5.72 -2.59
N ALA A 89 0.53 -6.50 -3.51
CA ALA A 89 0.90 -7.91 -3.69
C ALA A 89 2.28 -8.03 -4.38
N ASP A 90 3.20 -8.84 -3.85
CA ASP A 90 4.61 -8.84 -4.27
C ASP A 90 4.93 -9.61 -5.57
N SER A 91 3.97 -10.18 -6.30
CA SER A 91 4.31 -10.92 -7.54
C SER A 91 3.32 -10.73 -8.70
N CYS A 92 3.80 -10.13 -9.79
CA CYS A 92 3.14 -10.18 -11.10
C CYS A 92 3.44 -11.49 -11.85
N CYS A 93 4.21 -12.38 -11.23
CA CYS A 93 4.55 -13.70 -11.75
C CYS A 93 3.95 -14.79 -10.85
N PRO A 94 3.55 -15.95 -11.40
CA PRO A 94 3.34 -17.15 -10.59
C PRO A 94 4.64 -17.48 -9.83
N PRO A 95 4.57 -18.09 -8.62
CA PRO A 95 5.76 -18.62 -7.99
C PRO A 95 6.38 -19.63 -8.97
N CYS A 96 7.61 -19.39 -9.39
CA CYS A 96 8.40 -20.42 -10.06
C CYS A 96 8.47 -21.58 -9.07
N THR A 97 7.72 -22.66 -9.33
CA THR A 97 7.96 -23.93 -8.67
C THR A 97 9.35 -24.38 -9.10
N ASP A 98 10.33 -24.17 -8.21
CA ASP A 98 11.65 -24.78 -8.30
C ASP A 98 11.46 -26.30 -8.40
N SER A 99 11.63 -26.82 -9.61
CA SER A 99 11.93 -28.23 -9.80
C SER A 99 13.44 -28.41 -9.68
N GLU A 100 13.80 -29.33 -8.79
CA GLU A 100 15.09 -30.00 -8.65
C GLU A 100 16.18 -29.29 -7.82
N GLN A 101 16.11 -29.61 -6.54
CA GLN A 101 17.21 -29.67 -5.58
C GLN A 101 18.34 -30.57 -6.10
N LEU A 102 19.56 -30.05 -6.22
CA LEU A 102 20.80 -30.84 -5.99
C LEU A 102 21.90 -29.93 -5.39
N PRO A 103 22.70 -30.42 -4.43
CA PRO A 103 23.54 -29.58 -3.58
C PRO A 103 24.94 -29.34 -4.19
N THR A 104 25.64 -28.33 -3.63
CA THR A 104 27.10 -28.27 -3.35
C THR A 104 27.77 -26.95 -3.79
N THR A 105 27.81 -26.01 -2.83
CA THR A 105 28.91 -25.11 -2.41
C THR A 105 29.76 -24.25 -3.38
N LEU A 106 29.89 -22.99 -2.93
CA LEU A 106 31.02 -22.05 -2.99
C LEU A 106 31.14 -21.08 -4.20
N GLY A 107 30.66 -19.85 -3.98
CA GLY A 107 31.55 -18.68 -3.94
C GLY A 107 31.71 -17.84 -5.22
N HIS A 108 30.76 -16.93 -5.47
CA HIS A 108 31.08 -15.56 -5.91
C HIS A 108 29.94 -14.60 -5.51
N PRO A 109 30.26 -13.32 -5.21
CA PRO A 109 29.39 -12.41 -4.49
C PRO A 109 28.18 -12.07 -5.34
N ALA A 110 27.00 -12.25 -4.76
CA ALA A 110 25.75 -11.80 -5.36
C ALA A 110 25.87 -10.30 -5.63
N GLU A 111 25.94 -9.98 -6.92
CA GLU A 111 25.84 -8.62 -7.40
C GLU A 111 24.51 -8.07 -6.90
N ASN A 112 24.62 -7.03 -6.08
CA ASN A 112 23.54 -6.35 -5.38
C ASN A 112 22.35 -6.11 -6.31
N THR A 113 21.31 -6.95 -6.16
CA THR A 113 19.95 -6.54 -6.43
C THR A 113 19.58 -5.49 -5.40
N VAL A 114 19.96 -4.24 -5.67
CA VAL A 114 19.37 -3.08 -5.01
C VAL A 114 17.93 -2.99 -5.48
N SER A 115 17.07 -3.70 -4.79
CA SER A 115 15.91 -3.06 -4.19
C SER A 115 15.71 -3.71 -2.85
N ALA A 116 16.56 -3.31 -1.90
CA ALA A 116 16.07 -3.14 -0.56
C ALA A 116 14.82 -2.27 -0.69
N PHE A 117 13.63 -2.86 -0.58
CA PHE A 117 12.59 -2.18 0.16
C PHE A 117 13.29 -1.79 1.46
N ALA A 118 13.76 -0.56 1.54
CA ALA A 118 14.26 -0.01 2.78
C ALA A 118 13.11 -0.27 3.74
N ALA A 119 13.28 -1.25 4.65
CA ALA A 119 12.25 -1.55 5.62
C ALA A 119 11.91 -0.19 6.22
N PRO A 120 10.67 0.31 6.03
CA PRO A 120 10.36 1.68 6.37
C PRO A 120 10.80 1.84 7.82
N CYS A 121 11.63 2.87 8.09
CA CYS A 121 12.10 3.09 9.46
C CYS A 121 10.89 3.06 10.39
N ILE A 122 11.09 2.68 11.65
CA ILE A 122 9.96 2.40 12.55
C ILE A 122 8.94 3.56 12.60
N LEU A 123 9.39 4.81 12.40
CA LEU A 123 8.54 5.98 12.25
C LEU A 123 7.63 5.93 11.01
N ALA A 124 8.16 5.59 9.83
CA ALA A 124 7.35 5.42 8.61
C ALA A 124 6.35 4.28 8.77
N ALA A 125 6.78 3.13 9.30
CA ALA A 125 5.87 2.02 9.59
C ALA A 125 4.75 2.41 10.56
N CYS A 126 5.05 3.24 11.57
CA CYS A 126 4.03 3.80 12.45
C CYS A 126 3.08 4.73 11.70
N LEU A 127 3.57 5.64 10.85
CA LEU A 127 2.74 6.58 10.10
C LEU A 127 1.84 5.88 9.08
N ASP A 128 2.32 4.81 8.44
CA ASP A 128 1.51 3.96 7.57
C ASP A 128 0.38 3.28 8.35
N ALA A 129 0.66 2.79 9.57
CA ALA A 129 -0.37 2.26 10.45
C ALA A 129 -1.42 3.33 10.82
N PHE A 130 -1.03 4.60 10.98
CA PHE A 130 -1.99 5.70 11.14
C PHE A 130 -2.83 5.94 9.88
N ALA A 131 -2.22 5.86 8.68
CA ALA A 131 -2.93 6.04 7.43
C ALA A 131 -4.05 4.99 7.24
N ARG A 132 -3.80 3.73 7.62
CA ARG A 132 -4.81 2.64 7.58
C ARG A 132 -6.02 2.89 8.48
N TYR A 133 -5.88 3.69 9.54
CA TYR A 133 -6.98 4.07 10.45
C TYR A 133 -7.69 5.36 10.03
N GLY A 134 -7.45 5.86 8.82
CA GLY A 134 -8.02 7.13 8.36
C GLY A 134 -7.32 8.36 8.96
N SER A 135 -6.06 8.23 9.35
CA SER A 135 -5.22 9.32 9.83
C SER A 135 -5.69 10.05 11.10
N PRO A 136 -6.02 9.32 12.20
CA PRO A 136 -6.42 9.96 13.45
C PRO A 136 -5.27 10.74 14.11
N ASP A 137 -5.58 11.73 14.95
CA ASP A 137 -4.57 12.51 15.68
C ASP A 137 -3.77 11.67 16.69
N ALA A 138 -4.41 10.64 17.25
CA ALA A 138 -3.79 9.73 18.20
C ALA A 138 -4.28 8.29 18.02
N LEU A 139 -3.34 7.35 18.06
CA LEU A 139 -3.61 5.92 18.00
C LEU A 139 -3.14 5.26 19.29
N SER A 140 -3.95 4.34 19.84
CA SER A 140 -3.56 3.62 21.06
C SER A 140 -2.31 2.75 20.80
N SER A 141 -1.43 2.63 21.79
CA SER A 141 -0.23 1.79 21.69
C SER A 141 -0.57 0.33 21.38
N ALA A 142 -1.73 -0.16 21.84
CA ALA A 142 -2.21 -1.50 21.52
C ALA A 142 -2.59 -1.67 20.05
N ALA A 143 -3.39 -0.73 19.51
CA ALA A 143 -3.77 -0.74 18.09
C ALA A 143 -2.55 -0.57 17.18
N LEU A 144 -1.61 0.31 17.55
CA LEU A 144 -0.40 0.54 16.78
C LEU A 144 0.46 -0.73 16.69
N VAL A 145 0.66 -1.42 17.82
CA VAL A 145 1.41 -2.69 17.84
C VAL A 145 0.67 -3.78 17.06
N ALA A 146 -0.66 -3.86 17.16
CA ALA A 146 -1.44 -4.85 16.43
C ALA A 146 -1.25 -4.70 14.91
N GLU A 147 -1.26 -3.47 14.41
CA GLU A 147 -0.97 -3.19 13.00
C GLU A 147 0.46 -3.52 12.60
N LEU A 148 1.44 -3.06 13.39
CA LEU A 148 2.84 -3.29 13.08
C LEU A 148 3.18 -4.79 13.05
N ARG A 149 2.49 -5.62 13.83
CA ARG A 149 2.68 -7.08 13.83
C ARG A 149 2.24 -7.78 12.53
N THR A 150 1.42 -7.12 11.72
CA THR A 150 1.02 -7.66 10.41
C THR A 150 2.09 -7.46 9.34
N LEU A 151 3.08 -6.60 9.59
CA LEU A 151 4.17 -6.33 8.65
C LEU A 151 5.17 -7.50 8.62
N PRO A 152 5.67 -7.88 7.43
CA PRO A 152 6.76 -8.83 7.33
C PRO A 152 8.10 -8.19 7.74
N GLY A 153 9.05 -9.02 8.17
CA GLY A 153 10.44 -8.60 8.42
C GLY A 153 10.73 -8.11 9.84
N PHE A 154 11.73 -7.22 9.95
CA PHE A 154 12.30 -6.77 11.22
C PHE A 154 12.15 -5.26 11.40
N ALA A 155 11.75 -4.86 12.60
CA ALA A 155 11.73 -3.48 13.03
C ALA A 155 13.15 -3.06 13.43
N GLU A 156 13.75 -2.13 12.67
CA GLU A 156 15.11 -1.59 12.88
C GLU A 156 16.19 -2.67 13.06
N GLY A 157 16.01 -3.83 12.42
CA GLY A 157 16.92 -4.99 12.54
C GLY A 157 17.03 -5.63 13.93
N ARG A 158 16.21 -5.22 14.91
CA ARG A 158 16.28 -5.73 16.30
C ARG A 158 15.30 -6.85 16.59
N TRP A 159 14.05 -6.66 16.20
CA TRP A 159 12.94 -7.57 16.50
C TRP A 159 12.12 -7.82 15.26
N THR A 160 11.58 -9.02 15.12
CA THR A 160 10.56 -9.29 14.11
C THR A 160 9.34 -8.43 14.41
N TYR A 161 8.69 -7.94 13.35
CA TYR A 161 7.42 -7.23 13.50
C TYR A 161 6.36 -8.11 14.17
N ALA A 162 6.31 -9.40 13.84
CA ALA A 162 5.40 -10.37 14.45
C ALA A 162 5.52 -10.47 15.99
N ASP A 163 6.71 -10.25 16.56
CA ASP A 163 6.96 -10.33 18.00
C ASP A 163 6.96 -8.97 18.70
N LEU A 164 6.45 -7.92 18.03
CA LEU A 164 6.40 -6.59 18.61
C LEU A 164 5.45 -6.55 19.81
N THR A 165 5.91 -5.92 20.88
CA THR A 165 5.12 -5.60 22.08
C THR A 165 5.14 -4.09 22.30
N GLN A 166 4.24 -3.57 23.13
CA GLN A 166 4.21 -2.13 23.45
C GLN A 166 5.53 -1.64 24.06
N THR A 167 6.17 -2.46 24.89
CA THR A 167 7.48 -2.15 25.48
C THR A 167 8.60 -2.14 24.44
N ARG A 168 8.59 -3.09 23.49
CA ARG A 168 9.57 -3.14 22.40
C ARG A 168 9.40 -1.96 21.46
N LEU A 169 8.16 -1.61 21.11
CA LEU A 169 7.87 -0.40 20.33
C LEU A 169 8.36 0.87 21.04
N ALA A 170 8.12 1.01 22.34
CA ALA A 170 8.63 2.14 23.11
C ALA A 170 10.17 2.20 23.13
N ALA A 171 10.85 1.05 23.12
CA ALA A 171 12.31 0.99 23.03
C ALA A 171 12.81 1.40 21.63
N LEU A 172 12.10 1.04 20.56
CA LEU A 172 12.42 1.45 19.19
C LEU A 172 12.20 2.94 18.95
N LEU A 173 11.20 3.53 19.60
CA LEU A 173 10.86 4.95 19.45
C LEU A 173 11.67 5.88 20.36
N ARG A 174 12.38 5.33 21.35
CA ARG A 174 13.21 6.09 22.29
C ARG A 174 14.30 6.95 21.62
N PRO A 175 15.06 6.45 20.61
CA PRO A 175 16.06 7.25 19.91
C PRO A 175 15.48 8.47 19.17
N TYR A 176 14.19 8.42 18.85
CA TYR A 176 13.45 9.49 18.17
C TYR A 176 12.71 10.42 19.15
N GLU A 177 12.93 10.26 20.45
CA GLU A 177 12.26 11.02 21.53
C GLU A 177 10.72 10.94 21.52
N VAL A 178 10.15 9.91 20.86
CA VAL A 178 8.71 9.69 20.80
C VAL A 178 8.26 8.79 21.95
N ALA A 179 7.38 9.31 22.80
CA ALA A 179 6.79 8.59 23.93
C ALA A 179 5.26 8.51 23.83
N SER A 180 4.68 7.44 24.39
CA SER A 180 3.22 7.33 24.52
C SER A 180 2.71 8.27 25.61
N ARG A 181 1.55 8.88 25.36
CA ARG A 181 0.86 9.79 26.28
C ARG A 181 -0.51 9.25 26.62
N ASP A 182 -1.02 9.60 27.81
CA ASP A 182 -2.40 9.30 28.17
C ASP A 182 -3.32 10.22 27.37
N VAL A 183 -4.11 9.63 26.49
CA VAL A 183 -5.10 10.33 25.68
C VAL A 183 -6.48 9.79 26.03
N THR A 184 -7.42 10.69 26.31
CA THR A 184 -8.83 10.36 26.46
C THR A 184 -9.41 10.16 25.06
N HIS A 185 -9.85 8.95 24.76
CA HIS A 185 -10.51 8.66 23.49
C HIS A 185 -12.01 9.03 23.57
N GLY A 186 -12.73 9.00 22.44
CA GLY A 186 -14.17 9.33 22.39
C GLY A 186 -15.04 8.45 23.29
N ASP A 187 -14.53 7.31 23.75
CA ASP A 187 -15.15 6.40 24.72
C ASP A 187 -14.97 6.85 26.19
N GLY A 188 -14.32 8.00 26.44
CA GLY A 188 -14.03 8.53 27.77
C GLY A 188 -12.91 7.80 28.52
N ARG A 189 -12.34 6.73 27.96
CA ARG A 189 -11.27 5.96 28.60
C ARG A 189 -9.92 6.56 28.26
N ARG A 190 -9.06 6.65 29.28
CA ARG A 190 -7.65 7.03 29.09
C ARG A 190 -6.84 5.81 28.69
N ARG A 191 -6.14 5.92 27.56
CA ARG A 191 -5.24 4.87 27.07
C ARG A 191 -3.89 5.49 26.72
N LYS A 192 -2.84 4.68 26.83
CA LYS A 192 -1.52 5.02 26.29
C LYS A 192 -1.63 5.05 24.77
N SER A 193 -1.31 6.21 24.20
CA SER A 193 -1.48 6.49 22.78
C SER A 193 -0.29 7.27 22.25
N TYR A 194 0.06 7.02 21.00
CA TYR A 194 1.02 7.82 20.26
C TYR A 194 0.27 8.91 19.50
N ARG A 195 0.85 10.11 19.40
CA ARG A 195 0.30 11.19 18.59
C ARG A 195 0.95 11.20 17.22
N ARG A 196 0.15 11.38 16.17
CA ARG A 196 0.64 11.50 14.80
C ARG A 196 1.64 12.65 14.66
N SER A 197 1.33 13.79 15.27
CA SER A 197 2.20 14.98 15.24
C SER A 197 3.57 14.74 15.88
N ALA A 198 3.65 13.92 16.93
CA ALA A 198 4.94 13.58 17.56
C ALA A 198 5.79 12.67 16.66
N LEU A 199 5.17 11.73 15.94
CA LEU A 199 5.85 10.88 14.97
C LEU A 199 6.34 11.68 13.76
N LEU A 200 5.52 12.60 13.24
CA LEU A 200 5.89 13.49 12.14
C LEU A 200 7.04 14.44 12.51
N ALA A 201 7.00 15.02 13.71
CA ALA A 201 8.05 15.90 14.20
C ALA A 201 9.39 15.17 14.43
N ALA A 202 9.34 13.86 14.64
CA ALA A 202 10.50 13.03 14.90
C ALA A 202 11.17 12.48 13.64
N ILE A 203 10.62 12.74 12.44
CA ILE A 203 11.25 12.34 11.17
C ILE A 203 12.56 13.13 11.00
N PRO A 204 13.74 12.47 11.00
CA PRO A 204 14.99 13.15 10.72
C PRO A 204 14.99 13.77 9.32
N ALA A 205 15.63 14.92 9.13
CA ALA A 205 15.77 15.55 7.81
C ALA A 205 16.53 14.67 6.80
N ASP A 206 17.40 13.79 7.30
CA ASP A 206 18.19 12.82 6.53
C ASP A 206 17.53 11.43 6.42
N CYS A 207 16.28 11.30 6.86
CA CYS A 207 15.55 10.03 6.73
C CYS A 207 14.85 9.98 5.37
N ASP A 208 15.20 8.99 4.55
CA ASP A 208 14.47 8.59 3.33
C ASP A 208 13.02 8.10 3.62
N CYS A 209 12.58 8.21 4.87
CA CYS A 209 11.26 7.83 5.36
C CYS A 209 10.15 8.87 5.09
N ARG A 210 10.40 9.90 4.28
CA ARG A 210 9.37 10.91 4.01
C ARG A 210 8.27 10.27 3.15
N PRO A 211 7.02 10.16 3.64
CA PRO A 211 5.94 9.68 2.80
C PRO A 211 5.76 10.68 1.65
N SER A 212 5.81 10.15 0.42
CA SER A 212 5.53 10.90 -0.81
C SER A 212 4.05 11.24 -0.90
#